data_AF-A0A9D1Y1U1-F1
#
_entry.id   AF-A0A9D1Y1U1-F1
#
_cell.length_a   1.000
_cell.length_b   1.000
_cell.length_c   1.000
_cell.angle_alpha   90.00
_cell.angle_beta   90.00
_cell.angle_gamma   90.00
#
_symmetry.space_group_name_H-M   'P 1'
#
loop_
_entity.id
_entity.type
_entity.pdbx_description
1 polymer ?
#
loop_
_entity_poly.entity_id
_entity_poly.type
_entity_poly.pdbx_seq_one_letter_code
_entity_poly.pdbx_strand_id
1 'polypeptide(L)'
;MEGAGQNYLAIYQRDFSELEGLQKADRVTYALRRTQSALCFHARRRTSAQDITCSLCGLDEAFAGRLLCYLYENAVAPEQVPEIVRDLCGAAV
;
A
#
# COMPACT_ATOMS: atom_id res chain seq x y z
N MET A 1 6.56 -7.42 -26.76
CA MET A 1 6.05 -6.14 -26.20
C MET A 1 5.90 -6.33 -24.71
N GLU A 2 6.84 -5.72 -23.97
CA GLU A 2 6.93 -5.40 -22.52
C GLU A 2 5.82 -5.96 -21.60
N GLY A 3 6.05 -6.73 -20.53
CA GLY A 3 7.22 -7.29 -19.88
C GLY A 3 6.68 -8.14 -18.70
N ALA A 4 7.26 -9.31 -18.46
CA ALA A 4 6.75 -10.31 -17.54
C ALA A 4 6.72 -9.84 -16.07
N GLY A 5 5.55 -10.01 -15.42
CA GLY A 5 5.45 -10.36 -14.00
C GLY A 5 5.30 -9.23 -12.97
N GLN A 6 4.19 -8.47 -13.00
CA GLN A 6 3.67 -7.87 -11.77
C GLN A 6 2.71 -8.88 -11.12
N ASN A 7 3.20 -9.67 -10.15
CA ASN A 7 2.36 -10.62 -9.45
C ASN A 7 1.78 -9.96 -8.18
N TYR A 8 0.49 -9.64 -8.22
CA TYR A 8 -0.24 -9.19 -7.03
C TYR A 8 -0.44 -10.38 -6.10
N LEU A 9 0.07 -10.25 -4.87
CA LEU A 9 -0.12 -11.25 -3.82
C LEU A 9 -1.45 -11.02 -3.10
N ALA A 10 -1.80 -9.76 -2.86
CA ALA A 10 -3.07 -9.36 -2.28
C ALA A 10 -3.43 -7.91 -2.65
N ILE A 11 -4.73 -7.63 -2.75
CA ILE A 11 -5.28 -6.30 -2.97
C ILE A 11 -6.47 -6.11 -2.03
N TYR A 12 -6.47 -5.03 -1.27
CA TYR A 12 -7.60 -4.60 -0.45
C TYR A 12 -8.07 -3.22 -0.87
N GLN A 13 -9.38 -3.01 -0.79
CA GLN A 13 -10.01 -1.72 -1.10
C GLN A 13 -10.88 -1.29 0.06
N ARG A 14 -10.70 -0.04 0.48
CA ARG A 14 -11.53 0.60 1.49
C ARG A 14 -12.30 1.75 0.87
N ASP A 15 -13.61 1.61 0.85
CA ASP A 15 -14.54 2.65 0.45
C ASP A 15 -14.88 3.55 1.63
N PHE A 16 -14.86 4.85 1.38
CA PHE A 16 -15.25 5.89 2.31
C PHE A 16 -16.53 6.53 1.76
N SER A 17 -17.59 6.50 2.54
CA SER A 17 -18.85 7.20 2.19
C SER A 17 -18.69 8.71 2.39
N GLU A 18 -19.49 9.49 1.67
CA GLU A 18 -19.63 10.90 1.99
C GLU A 18 -20.39 11.08 3.32
N LEU A 19 -19.82 11.90 4.19
CA LEU A 19 -20.42 12.35 5.44
C LEU A 19 -20.40 13.87 5.42
N GLU A 20 -21.59 14.49 5.43
CA GLU A 20 -21.74 15.93 5.27
C GLU A 20 -20.91 16.71 6.31
N GLY A 21 -20.09 17.64 5.83
CA GLY A 21 -19.20 18.45 6.66
C GLY A 21 -17.97 17.74 7.25
N LEU A 22 -17.83 16.41 7.06
CA LEU A 22 -16.78 15.61 7.72
C LEU A 22 -15.88 14.85 6.74
N GLN A 23 -16.44 14.21 5.72
CA GLN A 23 -15.70 13.32 4.81
C GLN A 23 -16.31 13.34 3.41
N LYS A 24 -15.47 13.41 2.38
CA LYS A 24 -15.90 13.19 0.99
C LYS A 24 -15.86 11.71 0.65
N ALA A 25 -16.77 11.28 -0.23
CA ALA A 25 -16.74 9.93 -0.75
C ALA A 25 -15.41 9.68 -1.48
N ASP A 26 -14.74 8.59 -1.15
CA ASP A 26 -13.43 8.26 -1.70
C ASP A 26 -13.17 6.75 -1.62
N ARG A 27 -12.08 6.29 -2.22
CA ARG A 27 -11.61 4.91 -2.10
C ARG A 27 -10.10 4.90 -1.97
N VAL A 28 -9.59 4.12 -1.02
CA VAL A 28 -8.16 3.79 -0.95
C VAL A 28 -7.95 2.33 -1.32
N THR A 29 -7.01 2.08 -2.23
CA THR A 29 -6.56 0.74 -2.61
C THR A 29 -5.18 0.50 -2.03
N TYR A 30 -4.99 -0.65 -1.38
CA TYR A 30 -3.72 -1.14 -0.87
C TYR A 30 -3.40 -2.46 -1.57
N ALA A 31 -2.18 -2.63 -2.03
CA ALA A 31 -1.75 -3.85 -2.70
C ALA A 31 -0.36 -4.26 -2.24
N LEU A 32 -0.19 -5.56 -2.01
CA LEU A 32 1.11 -6.20 -1.87
C LEU A 32 1.42 -6.90 -3.19
N ARG A 33 2.56 -6.55 -3.79
CA ARG A 33 3.05 -7.18 -5.02
C ARG A 33 4.42 -7.76 -4.82
N ARG A 34 4.72 -8.79 -5.59
CA ARG A 34 6.07 -9.33 -5.73
C ARG A 34 6.64 -8.88 -7.06
N THR A 35 7.80 -8.23 -7.01
CA THR A 35 8.66 -8.00 -8.17
C THR A 35 9.68 -9.14 -8.27
N GLN A 36 10.55 -9.13 -9.28
CA GLN A 36 11.54 -10.19 -9.48
C GLN A 36 12.52 -10.35 -8.29
N SER A 37 12.74 -9.30 -7.50
CA SER A 37 13.75 -9.28 -6.44
C SER A 37 13.24 -8.83 -5.06
N ALA A 38 12.01 -8.31 -4.96
CA ALA A 38 11.50 -7.75 -3.72
C ALA A 38 9.98 -7.81 -3.58
N LEU A 39 9.52 -7.68 -2.33
CA LEU A 39 8.14 -7.33 -2.03
C LEU A 39 7.97 -5.81 -2.11
N CYS A 40 6.82 -5.35 -2.60
CA CYS A 40 6.50 -3.94 -2.64
C CYS A 40 5.07 -3.70 -2.20
N PHE A 41 4.86 -2.62 -1.45
CA PHE A 41 3.54 -2.03 -1.33
C PHE A 41 3.24 -1.05 -2.43
N HIS A 42 1.96 -1.01 -2.75
CA HIS A 42 1.36 0.03 -3.55
C HIS A 42 0.10 0.52 -2.82
N ALA A 43 -0.01 1.83 -2.64
CA ALA A 43 -1.18 2.45 -2.03
C ALA A 43 -1.63 3.63 -2.91
N ARG A 44 -2.92 3.70 -3.19
CA ARG A 44 -3.50 4.73 -4.04
C ARG A 44 -4.86 5.17 -3.52
N ARG A 45 -5.04 6.49 -3.46
CA ARG A 45 -6.36 7.11 -3.27
C ARG A 45 -6.98 7.37 -4.63
N ARG A 46 -8.25 7.02 -4.82
CA ARG A 46 -8.98 7.15 -6.11
C ARG A 46 -8.95 8.59 -6.64
N THR A 47 -9.11 9.55 -5.74
CA THR A 47 -9.12 10.98 -6.06
C THR A 47 -7.72 11.58 -6.25
N SER A 48 -6.66 10.84 -5.88
CA SER A 48 -5.28 11.30 -6.07
C SER A 48 -4.73 10.87 -7.43
N ALA A 49 -3.96 11.76 -8.04
CA ALA A 49 -3.17 11.47 -9.24
C ALA A 49 -1.85 10.76 -8.91
N GLN A 50 -1.44 10.75 -7.63
CA GLN A 50 -0.19 10.16 -7.19
C GLN A 50 -0.42 8.82 -6.51
N ASP A 51 0.32 7.83 -6.97
CA ASP A 51 0.38 6.50 -6.40
C ASP A 51 1.64 6.39 -5.52
N ILE A 52 1.50 5.77 -4.36
CA ILE A 52 2.62 5.50 -3.46
C ILE A 52 3.09 4.08 -3.67
N THR A 53 4.39 3.91 -3.86
CA THR A 53 5.03 2.60 -3.99
C THR A 53 6.25 2.53 -3.10
N CYS A 54 6.36 1.49 -2.28
CA CYS A 54 7.47 1.30 -1.35
C CYS A 54 8.02 -0.13 -1.45
N SER A 55 9.35 -0.28 -1.50
CA SER A 55 10.01 -1.58 -1.38
C SER A 55 10.03 -2.03 0.08
N LEU A 56 9.76 -3.31 0.33
CA LEU A 56 9.72 -3.91 1.67
C LEU A 56 11.02 -4.70 1.94
N CYS A 57 12.14 -3.99 1.97
CA CYS A 57 13.46 -4.58 2.16
C CYS A 57 13.56 -5.27 3.52
N GLY A 58 14.01 -6.53 3.53
CA GLY A 58 14.22 -7.28 4.77
C GLY A 58 12.96 -7.84 5.43
N LEU A 59 11.78 -7.64 4.83
CA LEU A 59 10.52 -8.24 5.31
C LEU A 59 10.21 -9.52 4.54
N ASP A 60 9.75 -10.54 5.26
CA ASP A 60 9.18 -11.74 4.65
C ASP A 60 7.73 -11.50 4.19
N GLU A 61 7.22 -12.41 3.34
CA GLU A 61 5.88 -12.30 2.75
C GLU A 61 4.76 -12.37 3.79
N ALA A 62 4.91 -13.18 4.84
CA ALA A 62 3.88 -13.33 5.87
C ALA A 62 3.77 -12.06 6.71
N PHE A 63 4.90 -11.44 7.05
CA PHE A 63 4.94 -10.15 7.73
C PHE A 63 4.39 -9.03 6.84
N ALA A 64 4.81 -8.98 5.57
CA ALA A 64 4.29 -8.01 4.61
C ALA A 64 2.76 -8.14 4.42
N GLY A 65 2.23 -9.37 4.42
CA GLY A 65 0.79 -9.63 4.41
C GLY A 65 0.07 -9.09 5.63
N ARG A 66 0.60 -9.31 6.84
CA ARG A 66 0.02 -8.75 8.08
C ARG A 66 0.07 -7.22 8.09
N LEU A 67 1.17 -6.64 7.62
CA LEU A 67 1.31 -5.19 7.51
C LEU A 67 0.30 -4.62 6.50
N LEU A 68 0.05 -5.31 5.37
CA LEU A 68 -1.00 -4.93 4.43
C LEU A 68 -2.38 -4.90 5.11
N CYS A 69 -2.72 -5.93 5.89
CA CYS A 69 -3.96 -5.99 6.65
C CYS A 69 -4.05 -4.82 7.64
N TYR A 70 -2.98 -4.53 8.38
CA TYR A 70 -2.93 -3.41 9.31
C TYR A 70 -3.21 -2.07 8.61
N LEU A 71 -2.57 -1.80 7.45
CA LEU A 71 -2.77 -0.56 6.68
C LEU A 71 -4.24 -0.43 6.24
N TYR A 72 -4.82 -1.53 5.76
CA TYR A 72 -6.22 -1.58 5.33
C TYR A 72 -7.21 -1.38 6.50
N GLU A 73 -7.04 -2.13 7.58
CA GLU A 73 -7.91 -2.14 8.76
C GLU A 73 -7.90 -0.79 9.50
N ASN A 74 -6.77 -0.09 9.49
CA ASN A 74 -6.62 1.22 10.12
C ASN A 74 -6.83 2.40 9.17
N ALA A 75 -7.24 2.14 7.91
CA ALA A 75 -7.49 3.18 6.92
C ALA A 75 -6.31 4.15 6.76
N VAL A 76 -5.08 3.64 6.83
CA VAL A 76 -3.87 4.45 6.79
C VAL A 76 -3.82 5.23 5.48
N ALA A 77 -3.60 6.54 5.55
CA ALA A 77 -3.56 7.37 4.34
C ALA A 77 -2.35 6.96 3.49
N PRO A 78 -2.47 6.85 2.14
CA PRO A 78 -1.35 6.46 1.28
C PRO A 78 -0.07 7.25 1.53
N GLU A 79 -0.18 8.53 1.85
CA GLU A 79 0.92 9.46 2.10
C GLU A 79 1.74 9.11 3.35
N GLN A 80 1.15 8.37 4.31
CA GLN A 80 1.81 7.92 5.54
C GLN A 80 2.56 6.58 5.37
N VAL A 81 2.23 5.82 4.32
CA VAL A 81 2.81 4.49 4.06
C VAL A 81 4.34 4.52 3.95
N PRO A 82 4.99 5.50 3.27
CA PRO A 82 6.44 5.52 3.15
C PRO A 82 7.16 5.62 4.49
N GLU A 83 6.61 6.39 5.43
CA GLU A 83 7.22 6.57 6.76
C GLU A 83 7.12 5.29 7.59
N ILE A 84 5.95 4.63 7.57
CA ILE A 84 5.75 3.34 8.24
C ILE A 84 6.72 2.29 7.68
N VAL A 85 6.88 2.24 6.35
CA VAL A 85 7.80 1.29 5.71
C VAL A 85 9.25 1.60 6.09
N ARG A 86 9.64 2.89 6.13
CA ARG A 86 10.98 3.33 6.57
C ARG A 86 11.28 2.88 7.99
N ASP A 87 10.33 3.02 8.91
CA ASP A 87 10.50 2.65 10.31
C ASP A 87 10.63 1.13 10.50
N LEU A 88 9.96 0.33 9.65
CA LEU A 88 9.97 -1.13 9.73
C LEU A 88 11.13 -1.80 8.99
N CYS A 89 11.50 -1.31 7.80
CA CYS A 89 12.58 -1.90 7.01
C CYS A 89 13.96 -1.44 7.47
N GLY A 90 14.01 -0.51 8.42
CA GLY A 90 15.21 0.24 8.76
C GLY A 90 15.56 1.23 7.65
N ALA A 91 16.16 2.35 8.02
CA ALA A 91 16.70 3.29 7.05
C ALA A 91 17.90 2.67 6.33
N ALA A 92 17.66 1.90 5.27
CA ALA A 92 18.58 1.84 4.15
C ALA A 92 18.15 2.96 3.19
N VAL A 93 18.48 4.21 3.58
CA VAL A 93 18.64 5.30 2.62
C VAL A 93 19.96 5.11 1.89
#